data_AF-A0A812XAZ1-F1
#
_entry.id   AF-A0A812XAZ1-F1
#
_cell.length_a   1.000
_cell.length_b   1.000
_cell.length_c   1.000
_cell.angle_alpha   90.00
_cell.angle_beta   90.00
_cell.angle_gamma   90.00
#
_symmetry.space_group_name_H-M   'P 1'
#
loop_
_entity.id
_entity.type
_entity.pdbx_description
1 polymer ?
#
loop_
_entity_poly.entity_id
_entity_poly.type
_entity_poly.pdbx_seq_one_letter_code
_entity_poly.pdbx_strand_id
1 'polypeptide(L)'
;MRRTMRMTNSADRYGAVAQILHWVTVALFIAIFALAWIQDGMTLSPEKVQIINLHKSVGVTILALAVLRLAWRWYSPPPSLPEGMAGWERRAAHASHVALYVVLLAQPLIGILHSAAANFPVVVFGLFTLPALIGPSEEVKQVLESAHHLLARVILALLAIHILAALRHHFVVKDDVLTRMLRVLPALAPALAAACALWSAAAVANDVPLWTVGEDSRVGFVATQSGAPVEGAFEAFTAEIAFDPDNLAASRVAVVIDIASVNSESKDRDDTIRSAALFDVAQWPEARFMAEGFTALGGDRFEAAGNLTMRDVTLPVVLPFTLTITEEAGVRRARASGELEVSRLDYGVGQGLWADTSVVGEAVVIRIDIAASRAGS
;
A
#
# COMPACT_ATOMS: atom_id res chain seq x y z
N MET A 1 -14.59 -44.55 14.25
CA MET A 1 -14.22 -44.78 12.83
C MET A 1 -13.64 -43.49 12.25
N ARG A 2 -12.33 -43.45 11.92
CA ARG A 2 -11.77 -42.32 11.17
C ARG A 2 -12.31 -42.40 9.73
N ARG A 3 -13.22 -41.50 9.36
CA ARG A 3 -13.70 -41.37 7.97
C ARG A 3 -12.51 -40.87 7.14
N THR A 4 -11.94 -41.75 6.31
CA THR A 4 -10.90 -41.39 5.35
C THR A 4 -11.45 -40.36 4.37
N MET A 5 -10.84 -39.19 4.32
CA MET A 5 -11.24 -38.13 3.40
C MET A 5 -10.86 -38.53 1.96
N ARG A 6 -11.82 -38.56 1.04
CA ARG A 6 -11.53 -38.79 -0.38
C ARG A 6 -10.94 -37.53 -0.99
N MET A 7 -9.90 -37.68 -1.82
CA MET A 7 -9.24 -36.54 -2.47
C MET A 7 -10.09 -35.96 -3.62
N THR A 8 -10.74 -36.80 -4.41
CA THR A 8 -11.58 -36.45 -5.57
C THR A 8 -13.08 -36.42 -5.23
N ASN A 9 -13.86 -35.73 -6.07
CA ASN A 9 -15.32 -35.69 -5.98
C ASN A 9 -15.95 -37.06 -6.32
N SER A 10 -17.15 -37.30 -5.82
CA SER A 10 -18.05 -38.35 -6.30
C SER A 10 -19.42 -37.76 -6.65
N ALA A 11 -20.33 -38.59 -7.17
CA ALA A 11 -21.67 -38.16 -7.60
C ALA A 11 -22.43 -37.35 -6.52
N ASP A 12 -22.21 -37.68 -5.25
CA ASP A 12 -22.93 -37.16 -4.08
C ASP A 12 -22.14 -36.14 -3.24
N ARG A 13 -20.82 -35.97 -3.45
CA ARG A 13 -19.97 -35.18 -2.55
C ARG A 13 -18.72 -34.59 -3.22
N TYR A 14 -18.28 -33.45 -2.68
CA TYR A 14 -16.96 -32.90 -2.99
C TYR A 14 -15.85 -33.65 -2.26
N GLY A 15 -14.72 -33.86 -2.94
CA GLY A 15 -13.48 -34.34 -2.38
C GLY A 15 -12.72 -33.27 -1.60
N ALA A 16 -11.72 -33.68 -0.83
CA ALA A 16 -10.91 -32.81 0.01
C ALA A 16 -10.21 -31.70 -0.79
N VAL A 17 -9.67 -32.01 -1.98
CA VAL A 17 -8.97 -31.02 -2.81
C VAL A 17 -9.89 -29.89 -3.24
N ALA A 18 -11.10 -30.22 -3.73
CA ALA A 18 -12.07 -29.21 -4.15
C ALA A 18 -12.51 -28.31 -2.98
N GLN A 19 -12.73 -28.89 -1.81
CA GLN A 19 -13.10 -28.11 -0.62
C GLN A 19 -11.94 -27.25 -0.10
N ILE A 20 -10.70 -27.77 -0.09
CA ILE A 20 -9.51 -27.00 0.32
C ILE A 20 -9.31 -25.81 -0.62
N LEU A 21 -9.31 -26.03 -1.94
CA LEU A 21 -9.18 -24.95 -2.91
C LEU A 21 -10.28 -23.89 -2.72
N HIS A 22 -11.52 -24.32 -2.47
CA HIS A 22 -12.62 -23.41 -2.17
C HIS A 22 -12.33 -22.55 -0.93
N TRP A 23 -12.07 -23.16 0.22
CA TRP A 23 -11.93 -22.44 1.49
C TRP A 23 -10.65 -21.62 1.60
N VAL A 24 -9.54 -22.07 1.01
CA VAL A 24 -8.33 -21.25 0.90
C VAL A 24 -8.61 -20.02 0.04
N THR A 25 -9.33 -20.18 -1.08
CA THR A 25 -9.74 -19.02 -1.90
C THR A 25 -10.61 -18.06 -1.10
N VAL A 26 -11.58 -18.56 -0.32
CA VAL A 26 -12.43 -17.72 0.55
C VAL A 26 -11.60 -16.96 1.58
N ALA A 27 -10.63 -17.61 2.23
CA ALA A 27 -9.77 -16.97 3.22
C ALA A 27 -8.92 -15.85 2.61
N LEU A 28 -8.28 -16.12 1.46
CA LEU A 28 -7.52 -15.10 0.74
C LEU A 28 -8.40 -13.97 0.22
N PHE A 29 -9.65 -14.28 -0.15
CA PHE A 29 -10.61 -13.28 -0.57
C PHE A 29 -11.00 -12.32 0.57
N ILE A 30 -11.14 -12.83 1.80
CA ILE A 30 -11.33 -11.97 2.98
C ILE A 30 -10.09 -11.11 3.21
N ALA A 31 -8.89 -11.71 3.17
CA ALA A 31 -7.63 -11.00 3.37
C ALA A 31 -7.41 -9.88 2.34
N ILE A 32 -7.67 -10.14 1.04
CA ILE A 32 -7.43 -9.13 0.00
C ILE A 32 -8.37 -7.93 0.11
N PHE A 33 -9.61 -8.12 0.56
CA PHE A 33 -10.54 -7.02 0.81
C PHE A 33 -10.16 -6.19 2.03
N ALA A 34 -9.66 -6.82 3.08
CA ALA A 34 -9.11 -6.09 4.22
C ALA A 34 -7.86 -5.29 3.82
N LEU A 35 -6.96 -5.87 3.03
CA LEU A 35 -5.79 -5.15 2.48
C LEU A 35 -6.20 -3.99 1.54
N ALA A 36 -7.29 -4.16 0.79
CA ALA A 36 -7.86 -3.08 -0.03
C ALA A 36 -8.42 -1.95 0.85
N TRP A 37 -9.14 -2.28 1.92
CA TRP A 37 -9.67 -1.29 2.84
C TRP A 37 -8.56 -0.52 3.59
N ILE A 38 -7.54 -1.24 4.07
CA ILE A 38 -6.41 -0.64 4.79
C ILE A 38 -5.68 0.36 3.90
N GLN A 39 -5.26 -0.03 2.68
CA GLN A 39 -4.49 0.86 1.81
C GLN A 39 -5.29 2.09 1.33
N ASP A 40 -6.62 1.97 1.19
CA ASP A 40 -7.50 3.06 0.74
C ASP A 40 -7.54 4.20 1.77
N GLY A 41 -7.50 3.84 3.06
CA GLY A 41 -7.42 4.80 4.17
C GLY A 41 -6.03 5.38 4.44
N MET A 42 -4.98 4.90 3.76
CA MET A 42 -3.60 5.34 4.00
C MET A 42 -3.19 6.48 3.06
N THR A 43 -2.35 7.38 3.56
CA THR A 43 -1.59 8.35 2.76
C THR A 43 -0.45 7.64 2.01
N LEU A 44 0.11 8.27 0.96
CA LEU A 44 1.24 7.67 0.22
C LEU A 44 2.48 7.60 1.11
N SER A 45 2.84 6.39 1.55
CA SER A 45 3.98 6.09 2.40
C SER A 45 4.65 4.77 1.97
N PRO A 46 5.88 4.48 2.43
CA PRO A 46 6.50 3.16 2.20
C PRO A 46 5.65 2.01 2.73
N GLU A 47 5.00 2.19 3.88
CA GLU A 47 4.08 1.21 4.45
C GLU A 47 2.89 0.96 3.51
N LYS A 48 2.28 2.03 2.96
CA LYS A 48 1.23 1.89 1.94
C LYS A 48 1.74 1.13 0.72
N VAL A 49 2.96 1.39 0.26
CA VAL A 49 3.60 0.65 -0.84
C VAL A 49 3.76 -0.84 -0.51
N GLN A 50 4.17 -1.19 0.72
CA GLN A 50 4.27 -2.58 1.16
C GLN A 50 2.90 -3.27 1.18
N ILE A 51 1.87 -2.61 1.72
CA ILE A 51 0.49 -3.13 1.73
C ILE A 51 -0.05 -3.28 0.30
N ILE A 52 0.22 -2.34 -0.60
CA ILE A 52 -0.11 -2.43 -2.02
C ILE A 52 0.56 -3.66 -2.66
N ASN A 53 1.86 -3.88 -2.40
CA ASN A 53 2.59 -5.04 -2.92
C ASN A 53 2.04 -6.36 -2.37
N LEU A 54 1.65 -6.39 -1.09
CA LEU A 54 1.00 -7.55 -0.50
C LEU A 54 -0.38 -7.80 -1.12
N HIS A 55 -1.19 -6.76 -1.31
CA HIS A 55 -2.49 -6.82 -2.01
C HIS A 55 -2.34 -7.42 -3.42
N LYS A 56 -1.35 -6.94 -4.19
CA LYS A 56 -1.03 -7.47 -5.53
C LYS A 56 -0.64 -8.94 -5.48
N SER A 57 0.21 -9.32 -4.53
CA SER A 57 0.70 -10.70 -4.37
C SER A 57 -0.43 -11.67 -4.01
N VAL A 58 -1.31 -11.28 -3.10
CA VAL A 58 -2.52 -12.05 -2.76
C VAL A 58 -3.45 -12.13 -3.98
N GLY A 59 -3.60 -11.05 -4.76
CA GLY A 59 -4.40 -11.04 -5.99
C GLY A 59 -3.91 -12.03 -7.04
N VAL A 60 -2.60 -12.08 -7.28
CA VAL A 60 -1.96 -13.06 -8.17
C VAL A 60 -2.15 -14.50 -7.64
N THR A 61 -2.08 -14.69 -6.32
CA THR A 61 -2.31 -16.00 -5.70
C THR A 61 -3.75 -16.47 -5.90
N ILE A 62 -4.73 -15.58 -5.73
CA ILE A 62 -6.15 -15.85 -5.99
C ILE A 62 -6.36 -16.20 -7.47
N LEU A 63 -5.71 -15.49 -8.40
CA LEU A 63 -5.76 -15.81 -9.84
C LEU A 63 -5.25 -17.23 -10.11
N ALA A 64 -4.08 -17.59 -9.55
CA ALA A 64 -3.52 -18.93 -9.70
C ALA A 64 -4.42 -20.02 -9.12
N LEU A 65 -4.99 -19.79 -7.93
CA LEU A 65 -5.94 -20.72 -7.31
C LEU A 65 -7.25 -20.82 -8.08
N ALA A 66 -7.75 -19.74 -8.67
CA ALA A 66 -8.95 -19.75 -9.50
C ALA A 66 -8.75 -20.60 -10.76
N VAL A 67 -7.60 -20.47 -11.43
CA VAL A 67 -7.21 -21.31 -12.57
C VAL A 67 -7.08 -22.77 -12.14
N LEU A 68 -6.38 -23.04 -11.03
CA LEU A 68 -6.22 -24.39 -10.50
C LEU A 68 -7.58 -25.02 -10.13
N ARG A 69 -8.48 -24.24 -9.54
CA ARG A 69 -9.83 -24.69 -9.16
C ARG A 69 -10.68 -24.98 -10.40
N LEU A 70 -10.55 -24.20 -11.47
CA LEU A 70 -11.23 -24.46 -12.74
C LEU A 70 -10.70 -25.74 -13.40
N ALA A 71 -9.38 -25.91 -13.45
CA ALA A 71 -8.74 -27.13 -13.94
C ALA A 71 -9.16 -28.35 -13.11
N TRP A 72 -9.19 -28.22 -11.78
CA TRP A 72 -9.65 -29.29 -10.89
C TRP A 72 -11.13 -29.62 -11.09
N ARG A 73 -11.98 -28.62 -11.33
CA ARG A 73 -13.40 -28.83 -11.63
C ARG A 73 -13.61 -29.60 -12.93
N TRP A 74 -12.72 -29.45 -13.91
CA TRP A 74 -12.72 -30.27 -15.12
C TRP A 74 -12.30 -31.70 -14.82
N TYR A 75 -11.16 -31.89 -14.13
CA TYR A 75 -10.61 -33.21 -13.81
C TYR A 75 -11.50 -34.03 -12.86
N SER A 76 -12.10 -33.36 -11.88
CA SER A 76 -13.01 -33.94 -10.89
C SER A 76 -14.32 -33.13 -10.90
N PRO A 77 -15.30 -33.53 -11.74
CA PRO A 77 -16.56 -32.82 -11.89
C PRO A 77 -17.31 -32.64 -10.55
N PRO A 78 -18.07 -31.54 -10.38
CA PRO A 78 -18.84 -31.32 -9.16
C PRO A 78 -19.95 -32.38 -9.01
N PRO A 79 -20.35 -32.72 -7.77
CA PRO A 79 -21.49 -33.60 -7.52
C PRO A 79 -22.78 -33.01 -8.12
N SER A 80 -23.74 -33.90 -8.41
CA SER A 80 -25.03 -33.48 -8.97
C SER A 80 -25.82 -32.61 -7.98
N LEU A 81 -26.55 -31.64 -8.52
CA LEU A 81 -27.48 -30.82 -7.73
C LEU A 81 -28.58 -31.70 -7.11
N PRO A 82 -29.16 -31.32 -5.96
CA PRO A 82 -30.25 -32.07 -5.34
C PRO A 82 -31.40 -32.35 -6.31
N GLU A 83 -31.92 -33.58 -6.30
CA GLU A 83 -32.96 -34.03 -7.24
C GLU A 83 -34.25 -33.19 -7.15
N GLY A 84 -34.60 -32.69 -5.96
CA GLY A 84 -35.78 -31.85 -5.72
C GLY A 84 -35.62 -30.36 -6.03
N MET A 85 -34.43 -29.90 -6.46
CA MET A 85 -34.17 -28.47 -6.71
C MET A 85 -34.97 -27.93 -7.90
N ALA A 86 -35.61 -26.77 -7.75
CA ALA A 86 -36.42 -26.18 -8.82
C ALA A 86 -35.57 -25.85 -10.06
N GLY A 87 -36.14 -25.95 -11.26
CA GLY A 87 -35.40 -25.72 -12.51
C GLY A 87 -34.82 -24.31 -12.67
N TRP A 88 -35.43 -23.30 -12.04
CA TRP A 88 -34.87 -21.94 -11.99
C TRP A 88 -33.71 -21.84 -10.98
N GLU A 89 -33.78 -22.51 -9.82
CA GLU A 89 -32.70 -22.57 -8.83
C GLU A 89 -31.46 -23.24 -9.43
N ARG A 90 -31.65 -24.33 -10.19
CA ARG A 90 -30.55 -24.99 -10.92
C ARG A 90 -29.88 -24.02 -11.89
N ARG A 91 -30.66 -23.29 -12.69
CA ARG A 91 -30.12 -22.31 -13.64
C ARG A 91 -29.39 -21.17 -12.91
N ALA A 92 -29.97 -20.66 -11.83
CA ALA A 92 -29.36 -19.62 -11.01
C ALA A 92 -28.04 -20.07 -10.36
N ALA A 93 -27.98 -21.32 -9.86
CA ALA A 93 -26.75 -21.89 -9.30
C ALA A 93 -25.63 -22.00 -10.35
N HIS A 94 -25.95 -22.46 -11.56
CA HIS A 94 -24.97 -22.49 -12.66
C HIS A 94 -24.52 -21.09 -13.07
N ALA A 95 -25.46 -20.15 -13.25
CA ALA A 95 -25.17 -18.77 -13.61
C ALA A 95 -24.31 -18.08 -12.56
N SER A 96 -24.63 -18.25 -11.26
CA SER A 96 -23.84 -17.71 -10.15
C SER A 96 -22.42 -18.27 -10.14
N HIS A 97 -22.23 -19.58 -10.32
CA HIS A 97 -20.89 -20.16 -10.42
C HIS A 97 -20.09 -19.60 -11.60
N VAL A 98 -20.70 -19.51 -12.78
CA VAL A 98 -20.03 -18.93 -13.97
C VAL A 98 -19.66 -17.48 -13.72
N ALA A 99 -20.61 -16.68 -13.23
CA ALA A 99 -20.38 -15.27 -12.90
C ALA A 99 -19.22 -15.12 -11.92
N LEU A 100 -19.23 -15.86 -10.81
CA LEU A 100 -18.17 -15.85 -9.80
C LEU A 100 -16.80 -16.23 -10.39
N TYR A 101 -16.70 -17.24 -11.25
CA TYR A 101 -15.44 -17.57 -11.91
C TYR A 101 -14.95 -16.46 -12.84
N VAL A 102 -15.86 -15.87 -13.63
CA VAL A 102 -15.51 -14.76 -14.53
C VAL A 102 -14.92 -13.59 -13.74
N VAL A 103 -15.60 -13.16 -12.67
CA VAL A 103 -15.13 -12.01 -11.89
C VAL A 103 -13.88 -12.33 -11.06
N LEU A 104 -13.74 -13.56 -10.54
CA LEU A 104 -12.57 -14.01 -9.79
C LEU A 104 -11.30 -14.07 -10.65
N LEU A 105 -11.43 -14.31 -11.96
CA LEU A 105 -10.33 -14.26 -12.92
C LEU A 105 -10.09 -12.84 -13.44
N ALA A 106 -11.16 -12.13 -13.81
CA ALA A 106 -11.07 -10.80 -14.40
C ALA A 106 -10.48 -9.77 -13.42
N GLN A 107 -10.89 -9.78 -12.16
CA GLN A 107 -10.45 -8.80 -11.16
C GLN A 107 -8.92 -8.70 -11.00
N PRO A 108 -8.18 -9.80 -10.73
CA PRO A 108 -6.73 -9.75 -10.61
C PRO A 108 -6.04 -9.46 -11.96
N LEU A 109 -6.59 -9.91 -13.10
CA LEU A 109 -6.05 -9.58 -14.42
C LEU A 109 -6.13 -8.07 -14.70
N ILE A 110 -7.28 -7.45 -14.41
CA ILE A 110 -7.45 -6.00 -14.49
C ILE A 110 -6.51 -5.29 -13.52
N GLY A 111 -6.32 -5.82 -12.30
CA GLY A 111 -5.34 -5.28 -11.35
C GLY A 111 -3.90 -5.31 -11.84
N ILE A 112 -3.47 -6.40 -12.50
CA ILE A 112 -2.14 -6.52 -13.11
C ILE A 112 -1.97 -5.49 -14.23
N LEU A 113 -2.97 -5.35 -15.11
CA LEU A 113 -2.94 -4.37 -16.19
C LEU A 113 -2.93 -2.93 -15.63
N HIS A 114 -3.73 -2.66 -14.60
CA HIS A 114 -3.77 -1.35 -13.93
C HIS A 114 -2.38 -0.98 -13.39
N SER A 115 -1.74 -1.91 -12.69
CA SER A 115 -0.39 -1.71 -12.14
C SER A 115 0.64 -1.43 -13.24
N ALA A 116 0.55 -2.12 -14.38
CA ALA A 116 1.42 -1.88 -15.52
C ALA A 116 1.20 -0.49 -16.16
N ALA A 117 -0.06 -0.08 -16.35
CA ALA A 117 -0.41 1.25 -16.88
C ALA A 117 0.03 2.39 -15.94
N ALA A 118 0.03 2.14 -14.63
CA ALA A 118 0.52 3.08 -13.61
C ALA A 118 2.05 3.10 -13.46
N ASN A 119 2.79 2.38 -14.31
CA ASN A 119 4.25 2.19 -14.21
C ASN A 119 4.70 1.66 -12.84
N PHE A 120 3.87 0.85 -12.20
CA PHE A 120 4.15 0.28 -10.89
C PHE A 120 4.32 -1.24 -11.02
N PRO A 121 5.54 -1.79 -10.84
CA PRO A 121 5.77 -3.22 -11.01
C PRO A 121 4.95 -4.10 -10.06
N VAL A 122 4.52 -5.27 -10.54
CA VAL A 122 3.89 -6.30 -9.69
C VAL A 122 4.98 -7.23 -9.18
N VAL A 123 5.46 -6.98 -7.96
CA VAL A 123 6.44 -7.82 -7.27
C VAL A 123 5.70 -8.85 -6.40
N VAL A 124 5.77 -10.12 -6.78
CA VAL A 124 5.03 -11.20 -6.10
C VAL A 124 5.82 -11.66 -4.88
N PHE A 125 5.35 -11.28 -3.69
CA PHE A 125 5.95 -11.58 -2.38
C PHE A 125 7.45 -11.23 -2.25
N GLY A 126 7.95 -10.28 -3.06
CA GLY A 126 9.38 -9.97 -3.13
C GLY A 126 10.25 -11.00 -3.88
N LEU A 127 9.66 -12.05 -4.45
CA LEU A 127 10.40 -13.18 -5.04
C LEU A 127 10.71 -12.97 -6.52
N PHE A 128 9.77 -12.42 -7.28
CA PHE A 128 9.91 -12.14 -8.70
C PHE A 128 8.95 -11.05 -9.14
N THR A 129 9.28 -10.38 -10.24
CA THR A 129 8.44 -9.34 -10.84
C THR A 129 7.76 -9.90 -12.08
N LEU A 130 6.43 -9.73 -12.17
CA LEU A 130 5.72 -10.10 -13.39
C LEU A 130 6.09 -9.16 -14.54
N PRO A 131 6.26 -9.67 -15.78
CA PRO A 131 6.52 -8.83 -16.93
C PRO A 131 5.32 -7.90 -17.17
N ALA A 132 5.60 -6.63 -17.49
CA ALA A 132 4.57 -5.68 -17.89
C ALA A 132 3.91 -6.15 -19.19
N LEU A 133 2.58 -6.31 -19.16
CA LEU A 133 1.79 -6.76 -20.31
C LEU A 133 1.43 -5.61 -21.25
N ILE A 134 1.45 -4.39 -20.74
CA ILE A 134 1.19 -3.13 -21.46
C ILE A 134 2.17 -2.06 -20.96
N GLY A 135 2.37 -1.01 -21.76
CA GLY A 135 3.16 0.15 -21.36
C GLY A 135 2.39 1.14 -20.48
N PRO A 136 3.09 2.11 -19.84
CA PRO A 136 2.45 3.15 -19.06
C PRO A 136 1.53 4.05 -19.88
N SER A 137 0.36 4.39 -19.34
CA SER A 137 -0.59 5.37 -19.91
C SER A 137 -1.59 5.79 -18.84
N GLU A 138 -1.72 7.11 -18.64
CA GLU A 138 -2.62 7.68 -17.61
C GLU A 138 -4.09 7.44 -17.98
N GLU A 139 -4.45 7.51 -19.26
CA GLU A 139 -5.80 7.23 -19.75
C GLU A 139 -6.19 5.77 -19.49
N VAL A 140 -5.30 4.84 -19.82
CA VAL A 140 -5.54 3.41 -19.63
C VAL A 140 -5.58 3.06 -18.13
N LYS A 141 -4.71 3.67 -17.32
CA LYS A 141 -4.70 3.52 -15.87
C LYS A 141 -6.07 3.89 -15.27
N GLN A 142 -6.62 5.06 -15.57
CA GLN A 142 -7.90 5.52 -15.01
C GLN A 142 -9.07 4.58 -15.36
N VAL A 143 -9.09 4.07 -16.60
CA VAL A 143 -10.10 3.09 -17.03
C VAL A 143 -9.96 1.78 -16.27
N LEU A 144 -8.74 1.27 -16.13
CA LEU A 144 -8.48 0.00 -15.44
C LEU A 144 -8.72 0.10 -13.93
N GLU A 145 -8.39 1.23 -13.31
CA GLU A 145 -8.71 1.53 -11.92
C GLU A 145 -10.23 1.49 -11.68
N SER A 146 -10.98 2.24 -12.51
CA SER A 146 -12.44 2.26 -12.47
C SER A 146 -13.04 0.86 -12.66
N ALA A 147 -12.52 0.09 -13.61
CA ALA A 147 -12.93 -1.29 -13.86
C ALA A 147 -12.61 -2.20 -12.65
N HIS A 148 -11.45 -2.04 -12.03
CA HIS A 148 -11.05 -2.81 -10.84
C HIS A 148 -11.98 -2.54 -9.65
N HIS A 149 -12.33 -1.28 -9.39
CA HIS A 149 -13.27 -0.93 -8.32
C HIS A 149 -14.71 -1.39 -8.64
N LEU A 150 -15.15 -1.28 -9.89
CA LEU A 150 -16.46 -1.78 -10.30
C LEU A 150 -16.56 -3.31 -10.12
N LEU A 151 -15.58 -4.06 -10.62
CA LEU A 151 -15.54 -5.51 -10.47
C LEU A 151 -15.44 -5.93 -9.01
N ALA A 152 -14.71 -5.21 -8.14
CA ALA A 152 -14.70 -5.46 -6.70
C ALA A 152 -16.12 -5.44 -6.10
N ARG A 153 -16.90 -4.40 -6.42
CA ARG A 153 -18.30 -4.25 -5.94
C ARG A 153 -19.19 -5.36 -6.50
N VAL A 154 -19.02 -5.72 -7.77
CA VAL A 154 -19.77 -6.82 -8.41
C VAL A 154 -19.45 -8.14 -7.73
N ILE A 155 -18.19 -8.45 -7.42
CA ILE A 155 -17.83 -9.69 -6.72
C ILE A 155 -18.48 -9.71 -5.33
N LEU A 156 -18.43 -8.61 -4.56
CA LEU A 156 -19.06 -8.55 -3.24
C LEU A 156 -20.57 -8.84 -3.31
N ALA A 157 -21.27 -8.25 -4.28
CA ALA A 157 -22.69 -8.51 -4.49
C ALA A 157 -22.97 -9.98 -4.85
N LEU A 158 -22.18 -10.55 -5.77
CA LEU A 158 -22.31 -11.97 -6.15
C LEU A 158 -21.99 -12.91 -4.98
N LEU A 159 -20.99 -12.58 -4.17
CA LEU A 159 -20.61 -13.33 -2.99
C LEU A 159 -21.71 -13.29 -1.93
N ALA A 160 -22.31 -12.12 -1.69
CA ALA A 160 -23.45 -11.99 -0.77
C ALA A 160 -24.62 -12.88 -1.23
N ILE A 161 -24.98 -12.83 -2.52
CA ILE A 161 -26.02 -13.70 -3.09
C ILE A 161 -25.65 -15.18 -2.94
N HIS A 162 -24.40 -15.55 -3.22
CA HIS A 162 -23.90 -16.92 -3.09
C HIS A 162 -24.01 -17.46 -1.66
N ILE A 163 -23.58 -16.66 -0.68
CA ILE A 163 -23.67 -17.01 0.74
C ILE A 163 -25.13 -17.13 1.16
N LEU A 164 -25.96 -16.13 0.85
CA LEU A 164 -27.38 -16.15 1.19
C LEU A 164 -28.11 -17.34 0.57
N ALA A 165 -27.77 -17.72 -0.66
CA ALA A 165 -28.31 -18.92 -1.29
C ALA A 165 -27.90 -20.19 -0.51
N ALA A 166 -26.61 -20.34 -0.17
CA ALA A 166 -26.15 -21.49 0.61
C ALA A 166 -26.79 -21.57 2.00
N LEU A 167 -26.96 -20.42 2.68
CA LEU A 167 -27.63 -20.34 3.98
C LEU A 167 -29.13 -20.65 3.86
N ARG A 168 -29.81 -20.15 2.81
CA ARG A 168 -31.22 -20.50 2.54
C ARG A 168 -31.37 -22.00 2.30
N HIS A 169 -30.49 -22.59 1.49
CA HIS A 169 -30.49 -24.02 1.23
C HIS A 169 -30.29 -24.84 2.52
N HIS A 170 -29.40 -24.37 3.42
CA HIS A 170 -29.15 -25.03 4.69
C HIS A 170 -30.28 -24.89 5.72
N PHE A 171 -30.78 -23.67 5.95
CA PHE A 171 -31.70 -23.39 7.05
C PHE A 171 -33.18 -23.46 6.67
N VAL A 172 -33.52 -23.11 5.42
CA VAL A 172 -34.92 -23.05 4.95
C VAL A 172 -35.26 -24.29 4.15
N VAL A 173 -34.48 -24.62 3.11
CA VAL A 173 -34.72 -25.79 2.25
C VAL A 173 -34.30 -27.08 2.95
N LYS A 174 -33.33 -26.99 3.88
CA LYS A 174 -32.78 -28.10 4.68
C LYS A 174 -32.16 -29.21 3.83
N ASP A 175 -31.47 -28.83 2.76
CA ASP A 175 -30.67 -29.75 1.96
C ASP A 175 -29.18 -29.71 2.34
N ASP A 176 -28.38 -30.49 1.60
CA ASP A 176 -26.97 -30.70 1.88
C ASP A 176 -26.02 -29.81 1.05
N VAL A 177 -26.53 -28.79 0.34
CA VAL A 177 -25.72 -27.92 -0.54
C VAL A 177 -24.54 -27.31 0.24
N LEU A 178 -24.79 -26.72 1.41
CA LEU A 178 -23.74 -26.15 2.25
C LEU A 178 -22.87 -27.23 2.91
N THR A 179 -23.49 -28.27 3.46
CA THR A 179 -22.77 -29.28 4.27
C THR A 179 -21.81 -30.13 3.44
N ARG A 180 -22.04 -30.23 2.11
CA ARG A 180 -21.10 -30.81 1.15
C ARG A 180 -19.76 -30.07 1.06
N MET A 181 -19.68 -28.82 1.52
CA MET A 181 -18.45 -28.03 1.55
C MET A 181 -17.78 -27.96 2.94
N LEU A 182 -18.41 -28.39 4.02
CA LEU A 182 -17.90 -28.12 5.38
C LEU A 182 -16.88 -29.12 5.94
N ARG A 183 -16.59 -30.24 5.25
CA ARG A 183 -15.87 -31.36 5.88
C ARG A 183 -14.40 -31.08 6.19
N VAL A 184 -13.74 -30.27 5.38
CA VAL A 184 -12.33 -29.86 5.60
C VAL A 184 -12.21 -28.68 6.54
N LEU A 185 -13.29 -27.94 6.80
CA LEU A 185 -13.26 -26.70 7.57
C LEU A 185 -12.68 -26.88 8.98
N PRO A 186 -13.01 -27.95 9.75
CA PRO A 186 -12.42 -28.17 11.07
C PRO A 186 -10.90 -28.44 11.01
N ALA A 187 -10.42 -29.05 9.92
CA ALA A 187 -8.99 -29.32 9.72
C ALA A 187 -8.23 -28.07 9.24
N LEU A 188 -8.92 -27.15 8.57
CA LEU A 188 -8.35 -25.87 8.12
C LEU A 188 -8.46 -24.77 9.18
N ALA A 189 -9.33 -24.89 10.17
CA ALA A 189 -9.51 -23.93 11.26
C ALA A 189 -8.17 -23.51 11.94
N PRO A 190 -7.25 -24.42 12.32
CA PRO A 190 -5.96 -24.01 12.88
C PRO A 190 -5.04 -23.32 11.87
N ALA A 191 -5.10 -23.67 10.57
CA ALA A 191 -4.32 -23.00 9.53
C ALA A 191 -4.88 -21.61 9.17
N LEU A 192 -6.21 -21.46 9.19
CA LEU A 192 -6.91 -20.18 9.04
C LEU A 192 -6.67 -19.27 10.25
N ALA A 193 -6.70 -19.83 11.47
CA ALA A 193 -6.36 -19.12 12.70
C ALA A 193 -4.87 -18.75 12.75
N ALA A 194 -3.97 -19.62 12.29
CA ALA A 194 -2.54 -19.31 12.17
C ALA A 194 -2.27 -18.26 11.09
N ALA A 195 -3.00 -18.27 9.97
CA ALA A 195 -2.92 -17.20 8.96
C ALA A 195 -3.44 -15.86 9.53
N CYS A 196 -4.52 -15.87 10.31
CA CYS A 196 -4.97 -14.70 11.07
C CYS A 196 -3.98 -14.27 12.16
N ALA A 197 -3.31 -15.21 12.84
CA ALA A 197 -2.33 -14.91 13.89
C ALA A 197 -0.98 -14.46 13.32
N LEU A 198 -0.59 -14.93 12.14
CA LEU A 198 0.54 -14.41 11.36
C LEU A 198 0.22 -13.01 10.79
N TRP A 199 -1.07 -12.73 10.53
CA TRP A 199 -1.55 -11.40 10.21
C TRP A 199 -1.53 -10.49 11.44
N SER A 200 -1.82 -11.01 12.64
CA SER A 200 -1.60 -10.29 13.90
C SER A 200 -0.12 -10.07 14.19
N ALA A 201 0.77 -11.03 13.92
CA ALA A 201 2.21 -10.86 14.15
C ALA A 201 2.88 -9.87 13.19
N ALA A 202 2.32 -9.68 11.98
CA ALA A 202 2.73 -8.62 11.05
C ALA A 202 2.01 -7.28 11.33
N ALA A 203 0.84 -7.30 11.98
CA ALA A 203 0.06 -6.11 12.34
C ALA A 203 0.29 -5.61 13.79
N VAL A 204 1.11 -6.29 14.59
CA VAL A 204 1.91 -5.65 15.64
C VAL A 204 3.30 -5.33 15.10
N ALA A 205 3.33 -4.63 13.96
CA ALA A 205 4.38 -3.62 13.84
C ALA A 205 4.08 -2.61 14.94
N ASN A 206 4.98 -2.53 15.93
CA ASN A 206 4.90 -1.60 17.06
C ASN A 206 4.53 -0.21 16.55
N ASP A 207 3.28 0.21 16.76
CA ASP A 207 2.85 1.56 16.46
C ASP A 207 3.56 2.51 17.42
N VAL A 208 4.76 2.95 17.06
CA VAL A 208 5.35 4.12 17.68
C VAL A 208 4.30 5.23 17.53
N PRO A 209 3.78 5.79 18.65
CA PRO A 209 2.69 6.76 18.58
C PRO A 209 3.10 7.97 17.74
N LEU A 210 2.18 8.40 16.86
CA LEU A 210 2.39 9.55 16.00
C LEU A 210 2.58 10.83 16.81
N TRP A 211 3.52 11.65 16.36
CA TRP A 211 3.70 13.01 16.81
C TRP A 211 2.83 13.95 15.97
N THR A 212 2.19 14.91 16.63
CA THR A 212 1.47 16.02 15.99
C THR A 212 2.43 17.17 15.78
N VAL A 213 2.66 17.54 14.53
CA VAL A 213 3.57 18.64 14.16
C VAL A 213 2.96 19.99 14.54
N GLY A 214 3.76 20.84 15.19
CA GLY A 214 3.38 22.19 15.60
C GLY A 214 3.56 23.22 14.49
N GLU A 215 2.81 24.31 14.57
CA GLU A 215 2.85 25.44 13.62
C GLU A 215 4.19 26.19 13.62
N ASP A 216 4.98 26.07 14.69
CA ASP A 216 6.33 26.61 14.80
C ASP A 216 7.40 25.77 14.09
N SER A 217 6.98 24.70 13.39
CA SER A 217 7.87 23.87 12.59
C SER A 217 8.23 24.54 11.25
N ARG A 218 9.47 24.34 10.81
CA ARG A 218 10.01 24.94 9.59
C ARG A 218 10.81 23.94 8.77
N VAL A 219 10.57 23.94 7.47
CA VAL A 219 11.44 23.33 6.46
C VAL A 219 12.02 24.45 5.60
N GLY A 220 13.33 24.67 5.75
CA GLY A 220 14.07 25.74 5.12
C GLY A 220 15.17 25.25 4.21
N PHE A 221 15.76 26.17 3.47
CA PHE A 221 16.98 25.93 2.71
C PHE A 221 17.89 27.16 2.70
N VAL A 222 19.17 26.92 2.43
CA VAL A 222 20.15 27.94 2.09
C VAL A 222 20.79 27.55 0.77
N ALA A 223 20.62 28.40 -0.23
CA ALA A 223 21.29 28.32 -1.52
C ALA A 223 22.34 29.43 -1.63
N THR A 224 23.27 29.31 -2.58
CA THR A 224 24.18 30.42 -2.91
C THR A 224 23.74 31.07 -4.21
N GLN A 225 23.60 32.39 -4.25
CA GLN A 225 23.35 33.14 -5.48
C GLN A 225 24.42 34.23 -5.65
N SER A 226 25.18 34.19 -6.75
CA SER A 226 26.27 35.13 -7.04
C SER A 226 27.27 35.29 -5.89
N GLY A 227 27.57 34.18 -5.18
CA GLY A 227 28.49 34.15 -4.04
C GLY A 227 27.89 34.58 -2.69
N ALA A 228 26.63 35.00 -2.64
CA ALA A 228 25.94 35.34 -1.39
C ALA A 228 24.95 34.25 -0.96
N PRO A 229 24.80 33.98 0.35
CA PRO A 229 23.79 33.04 0.82
C PRO A 229 22.39 33.64 0.64
N VAL A 230 21.47 32.78 0.22
CA VAL A 230 20.06 33.06 0.05
C VAL A 230 19.30 32.05 0.89
N GLU A 231 18.57 32.53 1.88
CA GLU A 231 17.69 31.69 2.68
C GLU A 231 16.28 31.67 2.10
N GLY A 232 15.61 30.54 2.28
CA GLY A 232 14.19 30.39 1.98
C GLY A 232 13.54 29.32 2.85
N ALA A 233 12.22 29.23 2.75
CA ALA A 233 11.42 28.21 3.40
C ALA A 233 10.23 27.81 2.55
N PHE A 234 9.64 26.68 2.91
CA PHE A 234 8.35 26.25 2.39
C PHE A 234 7.30 26.50 3.48
N GLU A 235 6.30 27.31 3.16
CA GLU A 235 5.24 27.69 4.09
C GLU A 235 4.21 26.57 4.31
N ALA A 236 4.16 25.58 3.42
CA ALA A 236 3.26 24.45 3.50
C ALA A 236 3.99 23.11 3.34
N PHE A 237 3.86 22.26 4.35
CA PHE A 237 4.26 20.87 4.32
C PHE A 237 3.39 20.03 5.25
N THR A 238 3.37 18.73 5.02
CA THR A 238 2.79 17.74 5.94
C THR A 238 3.87 16.76 6.37
N ALA A 239 3.79 16.30 7.61
CA ALA A 239 4.69 15.27 8.08
C ALA A 239 3.97 14.27 8.98
N GLU A 240 4.19 13.00 8.71
CA GLU A 240 3.80 11.87 9.55
C GLU A 240 5.05 11.39 10.26
N ILE A 241 5.12 11.64 11.57
CA ILE A 241 6.31 11.37 12.37
C ILE A 241 5.96 10.34 13.41
N ALA A 242 6.51 9.15 13.25
CA ALA A 242 6.37 8.05 14.18
C ALA A 242 7.77 7.69 14.67
N PHE A 243 8.28 8.44 15.65
CA PHE A 243 9.65 8.32 16.13
C PHE A 243 9.71 8.01 17.62
N ASP A 244 10.54 7.03 17.98
CA ASP A 244 10.81 6.62 19.36
C ASP A 244 12.31 6.41 19.55
N PRO A 245 13.00 7.25 20.34
CA PRO A 245 14.44 7.08 20.57
C PRO A 245 14.80 5.74 21.23
N ASP A 246 13.86 5.11 21.94
CA ASP A 246 14.04 3.81 22.58
C ASP A 246 13.70 2.64 21.64
N ASN A 247 13.08 2.93 20.47
CA ASN A 247 12.67 1.93 19.48
C ASN A 247 12.88 2.45 18.04
N LEU A 248 14.14 2.70 17.68
CA LEU A 248 14.53 3.19 16.36
C LEU A 248 14.12 2.26 15.21
N ALA A 249 14.10 0.94 15.44
CA ALA A 249 13.74 -0.05 14.41
C ALA A 249 12.27 0.01 13.99
N ALA A 250 11.39 0.57 14.82
CA ALA A 250 9.98 0.79 14.51
C ALA A 250 9.67 2.25 14.13
N SER A 251 10.70 3.10 14.08
CA SER A 251 10.55 4.51 13.77
C SER A 251 10.44 4.73 12.26
N ARG A 252 9.57 5.66 11.85
CA ARG A 252 9.39 6.07 10.46
C ARG A 252 8.99 7.55 10.38
N VAL A 253 9.46 8.21 9.32
CA VAL A 253 9.13 9.61 9.03
C VAL A 253 8.78 9.74 7.55
N ALA A 254 7.63 10.35 7.25
CA ALA A 254 7.25 10.72 5.90
C ALA A 254 6.91 12.21 5.86
N VAL A 255 7.56 12.98 5.00
CA VAL A 255 7.36 14.41 4.82
C VAL A 255 6.99 14.69 3.36
N VAL A 256 5.97 15.52 3.15
CA VAL A 256 5.56 16.02 1.83
C VAL A 256 5.55 17.54 1.87
N ILE A 257 6.34 18.17 1.00
CA ILE A 257 6.53 19.61 0.94
C ILE A 257 5.82 20.12 -0.32
N ASP A 258 4.94 21.11 -0.17
CA ASP A 258 4.36 21.81 -1.31
C ASP A 258 5.36 22.84 -1.83
N ILE A 259 5.89 22.61 -3.03
CA ILE A 259 6.93 23.46 -3.60
C ILE A 259 6.38 24.82 -4.04
N ALA A 260 5.07 24.92 -4.32
CA ALA A 260 4.44 26.20 -4.62
C ALA A 260 4.51 27.18 -3.45
N SER A 261 4.57 26.65 -2.22
CA SER A 261 4.66 27.42 -0.97
C SER A 261 6.04 28.02 -0.68
N VAL A 262 6.98 27.93 -1.62
CA VAL A 262 8.30 28.53 -1.45
C VAL A 262 8.20 30.04 -1.21
N ASN A 263 8.92 30.49 -0.20
CA ASN A 263 9.14 31.89 0.14
C ASN A 263 10.63 32.11 0.42
N SER A 264 11.26 32.91 -0.42
CA SER A 264 12.65 33.36 -0.29
C SER A 264 12.76 34.88 -0.09
N GLU A 265 11.66 35.51 0.35
CA GLU A 265 11.49 36.96 0.50
C GLU A 265 11.63 37.74 -0.82
N SER A 266 11.57 37.05 -1.96
CA SER A 266 11.69 37.64 -3.29
C SER A 266 10.76 36.95 -4.27
N LYS A 267 9.69 37.66 -4.65
CA LYS A 267 8.68 37.14 -5.58
C LYS A 267 9.29 36.62 -6.89
N ASP A 268 10.21 37.37 -7.49
CA ASP A 268 10.84 36.97 -8.76
C ASP A 268 11.67 35.69 -8.62
N ARG A 269 12.33 35.51 -7.46
CA ARG A 269 13.08 34.29 -7.15
C ARG A 269 12.13 33.12 -6.91
N ASP A 270 11.05 33.35 -6.18
CA ASP A 270 10.04 32.32 -5.90
C ASP A 270 9.36 31.86 -7.19
N ASP A 271 9.00 32.77 -8.09
CA ASP A 271 8.46 32.45 -9.42
C ASP A 271 9.46 31.64 -10.26
N THR A 272 10.76 31.98 -10.16
CA THR A 272 11.83 31.24 -10.83
C THR A 272 11.99 29.83 -10.26
N ILE A 273 11.96 29.68 -8.93
CA ILE A 273 12.01 28.37 -8.24
C ILE A 273 10.86 27.48 -8.70
N ARG A 274 9.65 28.03 -8.83
CA ARG A 274 8.47 27.28 -9.29
C ARG A 274 8.51 26.90 -10.78
N SER A 275 9.33 27.58 -11.58
CA SER A 275 9.35 27.44 -13.04
C SER A 275 9.85 26.08 -13.52
N ALA A 276 9.54 25.74 -14.79
CA ALA A 276 9.98 24.51 -15.45
C ALA A 276 11.51 24.30 -15.44
N ALA A 277 12.27 25.40 -15.38
CA ALA A 277 13.73 25.35 -15.39
C ALA A 277 14.34 24.88 -14.05
N LEU A 278 13.59 25.02 -12.96
CA LEU A 278 13.99 24.59 -11.61
C LEU A 278 13.12 23.43 -11.13
N PHE A 279 12.05 23.66 -10.37
CA PHE A 279 11.24 22.57 -9.81
C PHE A 279 10.09 22.10 -10.71
N ASP A 280 9.68 22.91 -11.69
CA ASP A 280 8.53 22.64 -12.57
C ASP A 280 7.29 22.20 -11.79
N VAL A 281 6.82 23.09 -10.92
CA VAL A 281 5.74 22.81 -9.95
C VAL A 281 4.43 22.41 -10.65
N ALA A 282 4.25 22.78 -11.91
CA ALA A 282 3.11 22.35 -12.72
C ALA A 282 3.12 20.83 -12.98
N GLN A 283 4.29 20.23 -13.15
CA GLN A 283 4.46 18.80 -13.37
C GLN A 283 4.76 18.03 -12.07
N TRP A 284 5.57 18.61 -11.19
CA TRP A 284 6.00 18.01 -9.92
C TRP A 284 5.74 18.99 -8.75
N PRO A 285 4.50 19.07 -8.24
CA PRO A 285 4.13 20.06 -7.23
C PRO A 285 4.74 19.81 -5.85
N GLU A 286 5.26 18.60 -5.61
CA GLU A 286 5.68 18.14 -4.29
C GLU A 286 7.12 17.62 -4.27
N ALA A 287 7.85 17.89 -3.19
CA ALA A 287 9.03 17.12 -2.79
C ALA A 287 8.67 16.19 -1.63
N ARG A 288 9.34 15.04 -1.53
CA ARG A 288 9.06 14.02 -0.52
C ARG A 288 10.34 13.53 0.16
N PHE A 289 10.32 13.40 1.47
CA PHE A 289 11.37 12.73 2.24
C PHE A 289 10.76 11.55 3.02
N MET A 290 11.28 10.35 2.84
CA MET A 290 10.82 9.14 3.52
C MET A 290 11.99 8.43 4.19
N ALA A 291 11.98 8.35 5.52
CA ALA A 291 13.02 7.71 6.32
C ALA A 291 12.47 6.54 7.13
N GLU A 292 13.15 5.40 7.03
CA GLU A 292 12.87 4.16 7.77
C GLU A 292 14.11 3.68 8.55
N GLY A 293 15.29 4.24 8.27
CA GLY A 293 16.53 3.88 8.96
C GLY A 293 16.93 4.98 9.94
N PHE A 294 17.03 4.67 11.23
CA PHE A 294 17.47 5.62 12.24
C PHE A 294 18.64 5.07 13.04
N THR A 295 19.66 5.90 13.24
CA THR A 295 20.86 5.55 14.02
C THR A 295 21.06 6.56 15.14
N ALA A 296 21.25 6.10 16.37
CA ALA A 296 21.66 6.95 17.48
C ALA A 296 23.18 7.19 17.41
N LEU A 297 23.60 8.45 17.46
CA LEU A 297 25.01 8.86 17.50
C LEU A 297 25.51 9.18 18.91
N GLY A 298 24.65 8.99 19.91
CA GLY A 298 24.91 9.29 21.32
C GLY A 298 24.50 10.72 21.72
N GLY A 299 24.06 10.86 22.97
CA GLY A 299 23.48 12.11 23.47
C GLY A 299 22.12 12.39 22.84
N ASP A 300 21.93 13.61 22.38
CA ASP A 300 20.75 14.11 21.68
C ASP A 300 20.84 13.97 20.15
N ARG A 301 21.84 13.25 19.62
CA ARG A 301 22.14 13.21 18.17
C ARG A 301 21.72 11.90 17.51
N PHE A 302 21.14 12.03 16.33
CA PHE A 302 20.61 10.94 15.52
C PHE A 302 20.89 11.17 14.03
N GLU A 303 20.79 10.10 13.24
CA GLU A 303 20.76 10.14 11.78
C GLU A 303 19.48 9.48 11.28
N ALA A 304 18.84 10.10 10.29
CA ALA A 304 17.72 9.55 9.53
C ALA A 304 18.17 9.23 8.10
N ALA A 305 18.35 7.95 7.81
CA ALA A 305 18.59 7.45 6.46
C ALA A 305 17.26 7.25 5.73
N GLY A 306 17.12 7.91 4.59
CA GLY A 306 15.88 7.94 3.83
C GLY A 306 16.06 8.30 2.37
N ASN A 307 14.96 8.31 1.64
CA ASN A 307 14.93 8.72 0.24
C ASN A 307 14.34 10.12 0.15
N LEU A 308 15.10 11.03 -0.48
CA LEU A 308 14.63 12.36 -0.86
C LEU A 308 14.24 12.32 -2.33
N THR A 309 13.05 12.83 -2.64
CA THR A 309 12.53 12.95 -4.00
C THR A 309 12.24 14.41 -4.29
N MET A 310 12.83 14.92 -5.37
CA MET A 310 12.54 16.23 -5.94
C MET A 310 12.38 16.05 -7.44
N ARG A 311 11.33 16.66 -8.02
CA ARG A 311 10.89 16.37 -9.40
C ARG A 311 10.59 14.87 -9.58
N ASP A 312 11.21 14.24 -10.57
CA ASP A 312 11.14 12.82 -10.90
C ASP A 312 12.34 12.00 -10.41
N VAL A 313 13.26 12.63 -9.65
CA VAL A 313 14.49 11.99 -9.18
C VAL A 313 14.40 11.68 -7.69
N THR A 314 14.71 10.42 -7.33
CA THR A 314 14.79 9.94 -5.95
C THR A 314 16.21 9.49 -5.63
N LEU A 315 16.81 10.05 -4.59
CA LEU A 315 18.16 9.68 -4.14
C LEU A 315 18.16 9.34 -2.63
N PRO A 316 18.99 8.38 -2.21
CA PRO A 316 19.20 8.10 -0.80
C PRO A 316 20.02 9.22 -0.15
N VAL A 317 19.59 9.68 1.02
CA VAL A 317 20.27 10.70 1.83
C VAL A 317 20.28 10.31 3.29
N VAL A 318 21.20 10.89 4.07
CA VAL A 318 21.28 10.71 5.52
C VAL A 318 21.19 12.08 6.18
N LEU A 319 20.08 12.35 6.87
CA LEU A 319 19.86 13.61 7.58
C LEU A 319 20.32 13.48 9.04
N PRO A 320 21.43 14.11 9.44
CA PRO A 320 21.77 14.24 10.85
C PRO A 320 20.84 15.25 11.54
N PHE A 321 20.40 14.93 12.76
CA PHE A 321 19.58 15.83 13.56
C PHE A 321 19.85 15.70 15.06
N THR A 322 19.63 16.79 15.79
CA THR A 322 19.52 16.81 17.25
C THR A 322 18.07 16.72 17.66
N LEU A 323 17.78 16.04 18.77
CA LEU A 323 16.44 15.84 19.29
C LEU A 323 16.40 16.09 20.81
N THR A 324 15.54 17.02 21.23
CA THR A 324 15.18 17.20 22.63
C THR A 324 13.74 16.77 22.84
N ILE A 325 13.48 15.93 23.84
CA ILE A 325 12.13 15.58 24.28
C ILE A 325 11.96 16.00 25.74
N THR A 326 10.92 16.76 26.01
CA THR A 326 10.47 17.11 27.37
C THR A 326 9.09 16.55 27.63
N GLU A 327 8.76 16.31 28.89
CA GLU A 327 7.43 15.88 29.29
C GLU A 327 6.91 16.79 30.40
N GLU A 328 5.73 17.37 30.19
CA GLU A 328 5.10 18.27 31.15
C GLU A 328 3.59 18.00 31.16
N ALA A 329 3.04 17.82 32.36
CA ALA A 329 1.60 17.57 32.57
C ALA A 329 1.03 16.43 31.70
N GLY A 330 1.81 15.35 31.47
CA GLY A 330 1.39 14.20 30.66
C GLY A 330 1.37 14.47 29.16
N VAL A 331 2.04 15.52 28.68
CA VAL A 331 2.25 15.80 27.24
C VAL A 331 3.75 15.78 26.97
N ARG A 332 4.17 14.96 25.99
CA ARG A 332 5.55 14.99 25.49
C ARG A 332 5.65 16.02 24.37
N ARG A 333 6.71 16.83 24.43
CA ARG A 333 7.08 17.79 23.38
C ARG A 333 8.47 17.45 22.86
N ALA A 334 8.60 17.35 21.55
CA ALA A 334 9.84 17.12 20.86
C ALA A 334 10.23 18.36 20.06
N ARG A 335 11.52 18.68 20.03
CA ARG A 335 12.12 19.58 19.05
C ARG A 335 13.28 18.89 18.36
N ALA A 336 13.19 18.76 17.05
CA ALA A 336 14.22 18.18 16.20
C ALA A 336 14.79 19.25 15.27
N SER A 337 16.11 19.37 15.22
CA SER A 337 16.79 20.32 14.33
C SER A 337 17.91 19.61 13.58
N GLY A 338 18.03 19.86 12.28
CA GLY A 338 18.96 19.12 11.43
C GLY A 338 19.27 19.86 10.13
N GLU A 339 20.42 19.54 9.55
CA GLU A 339 20.88 20.11 8.30
C GLU A 339 21.40 19.00 7.38
N LEU A 340 21.11 19.13 6.09
CA LEU A 340 21.58 18.21 5.05
C LEU A 340 21.97 19.01 3.81
N GLU A 341 23.21 18.89 3.36
CA GLU A 341 23.64 19.42 2.08
C GLU A 341 23.33 18.43 0.95
N VAL A 342 22.74 18.95 -0.14
CA VAL A 342 22.47 18.20 -1.37
C VAL A 342 22.93 18.99 -2.60
N SER A 343 23.24 18.30 -3.71
CA SER A 343 23.40 18.95 -5.01
C SER A 343 22.03 19.15 -5.65
N ARG A 344 21.66 20.38 -6.01
CA ARG A 344 20.41 20.64 -6.74
C ARG A 344 20.43 20.02 -8.14
N LEU A 345 21.61 19.88 -8.75
CA LEU A 345 21.75 19.37 -10.11
C LEU A 345 21.55 17.85 -10.18
N ASP A 346 21.88 17.12 -9.12
CA ASP A 346 21.61 15.67 -9.02
C ASP A 346 20.11 15.34 -9.12
N TYR A 347 19.23 16.28 -8.73
CA TYR A 347 17.78 16.15 -8.84
C TYR A 347 17.20 16.84 -10.10
N GLY A 348 18.05 17.32 -11.01
CA GLY A 348 17.61 18.04 -12.20
C GLY A 348 17.02 19.43 -11.90
N VAL A 349 17.24 19.99 -10.71
CA VAL A 349 16.79 21.33 -10.31
C VAL A 349 17.83 22.36 -10.75
N GLY A 350 17.68 22.84 -11.98
CA GLY A 350 18.69 23.68 -12.63
C GLY A 350 19.06 23.22 -14.01
N GLN A 351 18.25 23.57 -15.00
CA GLN A 351 18.45 23.16 -16.39
C GLN A 351 18.77 24.35 -17.30
N GLY A 352 19.39 24.06 -18.44
CA GLY A 352 19.77 25.08 -19.42
C GLY A 352 20.69 26.13 -18.80
N LEU A 353 20.29 27.40 -18.83
CA LEU A 353 21.05 28.51 -18.26
C LEU A 353 21.22 28.39 -16.72
N TRP A 354 20.34 27.64 -16.04
CA TRP A 354 20.42 27.42 -14.58
C TRP A 354 21.32 26.26 -14.18
N ALA A 355 21.97 25.60 -15.14
CA ALA A 355 23.04 24.63 -14.87
C ALA A 355 24.37 25.32 -14.49
N ASP A 356 24.52 26.61 -14.79
CA ASP A 356 25.70 27.38 -14.42
C ASP A 356 25.77 27.61 -12.91
N THR A 357 26.80 27.06 -12.28
CA THR A 357 27.00 27.10 -10.83
C THR A 357 27.62 28.41 -10.34
N SER A 358 28.09 29.28 -11.24
CA SER A 358 28.64 30.60 -10.89
C SER A 358 27.55 31.60 -10.48
N VAL A 359 26.33 31.43 -11.00
CA VAL A 359 25.19 32.30 -10.70
C VAL A 359 24.36 31.74 -9.55
N VAL A 360 24.08 30.44 -9.56
CA VAL A 360 23.41 29.73 -8.45
C VAL A 360 24.24 28.52 -8.09
N GLY A 361 24.79 28.50 -6.88
CA GLY A 361 25.64 27.41 -6.39
C GLY A 361 24.94 26.05 -6.51
N GLU A 362 25.75 25.01 -6.70
CA GLU A 362 25.26 23.64 -6.82
C GLU A 362 24.75 23.08 -5.48
N ALA A 363 25.52 23.29 -4.42
CA ALA A 363 25.19 22.86 -3.07
C ALA A 363 24.04 23.69 -2.51
N VAL A 364 23.05 22.99 -1.96
CA VAL A 364 21.92 23.56 -1.22
C VAL A 364 21.85 22.87 0.14
N VAL A 365 21.85 23.66 1.20
CA VAL A 365 21.69 23.14 2.56
C VAL A 365 20.20 23.17 2.91
N ILE A 366 19.60 22.01 3.10
CA ILE A 366 18.26 21.85 3.66
C ILE A 366 18.35 21.96 5.18
N ARG A 367 17.49 22.76 5.79
CA ARG A 367 17.40 22.94 7.24
C ARG A 367 16.03 22.55 7.73
N ILE A 368 15.96 21.74 8.78
CA ILE A 368 14.70 21.45 9.47
C ILE A 368 14.75 21.94 10.90
N ASP A 369 13.62 22.44 11.38
CA ASP A 369 13.37 22.72 12.79
C ASP A 369 11.92 22.33 13.08
N ILE A 370 11.72 21.13 13.61
CA ILE A 370 10.40 20.51 13.76
C ILE A 370 10.05 20.48 15.23
N ALA A 371 8.97 21.16 15.59
CA ALA A 371 8.33 21.04 16.88
C ALA A 371 7.17 20.07 16.77
N ALA A 372 7.06 19.13 17.70
CA ALA A 372 5.96 18.18 17.69
C ALA A 372 5.52 17.80 19.10
N SER A 373 4.28 17.36 19.24
CA SER A 373 3.72 16.93 20.53
C SER A 373 2.92 15.65 20.42
N ARG A 374 2.87 14.88 21.51
CA ARG A 374 1.97 13.73 21.64
C ARG A 374 1.58 13.52 23.10
N ALA A 375 0.51 12.75 23.32
CA ALA A 375 0.15 12.33 24.67
C ALA A 375 1.32 11.57 25.32
N GLY A 376 1.59 11.88 26.58
CA GLY A 376 2.48 11.09 27.43
C GLY A 376 1.90 9.69 27.67
N SER A 377 2.79 8.72 27.83
CA SER A 377 2.46 7.32 28.11
C SER A 377 2.05 7.10 29.56
#